data_AF-B7FPW3-F1
#
_entry.id   AF-B7FPW3-F1
#
_cell.length_a   1.000
_cell.length_b   1.000
_cell.length_c   1.000
_cell.angle_alpha   90.00
_cell.angle_beta   90.00
_cell.angle_gamma   90.00
#
_symmetry.space_group_name_H-M   'P 1'
#
loop_
_entity.id
_entity.type
_entity.pdbx_description
1 polymer ?
#
loop_
_entity_poly.entity_id
_entity_poly.type
_entity_poly.pdbx_seq_one_letter_code
_entity_poly.pdbx_strand_id
1 'polypeptide(L)'
;MRPSGFSLVFAQLFVVTIRDGGIVHGLLKPISANRRCCTLSTARRSSRKTTTVDIPGCNEQVADTVDSQECRSTVRRQSILAIGSAVATVMGSSECRPASAYDIGRRFPAELDASDNDGTFIDGRQRKLEQLQEQDLQRDSPLVLGPLSKLLSSGLWGSALWFLLGSRSNPLVTPLANVLYREDQQEWLKDRNDGLFGDIPLPFLLVLAVVFVALGFGADAMIVALSEGDRNISLQLAGVSLISGGALELGRIASGEKKPTREESDRDELLTEEFDIFAEKRLLQGGNCHRTDVVRSFRRYYAKYRQPDNPECPLSDLEIEQLLRNWGRPRGLEMSSAGFFSGIRINKDADVFVSRI
;
A
#
# COMPACT_ATOMS: atom_id res chain seq x y z
N MET A 1 15.01 -29.80 -41.28
CA MET A 1 14.45 -30.13 -39.95
C MET A 1 14.12 -28.83 -39.24
N ARG A 2 12.83 -28.54 -39.03
CA ARG A 2 12.33 -27.37 -38.29
C ARG A 2 11.91 -27.84 -36.89
N PRO A 3 12.30 -27.18 -35.79
CA PRO A 3 11.69 -27.47 -34.50
C PRO A 3 10.38 -26.70 -34.38
N SER A 4 9.34 -27.46 -34.10
CA SER A 4 7.98 -27.05 -33.79
C SER A 4 7.84 -26.55 -32.35
N GLY A 5 7.19 -25.39 -32.21
CA GLY A 5 6.16 -25.12 -31.19
C GLY A 5 6.53 -25.25 -29.71
N PHE A 6 6.89 -24.13 -29.09
CA PHE A 6 6.59 -23.87 -27.68
C PHE A 6 5.55 -22.76 -27.62
N SER A 7 4.30 -23.12 -27.36
CA SER A 7 3.20 -22.18 -27.13
C SER A 7 3.32 -21.67 -25.70
N LEU A 8 4.01 -20.55 -25.53
CA LEU A 8 4.15 -19.85 -24.26
C LEU A 8 2.89 -19.01 -24.05
N VAL A 9 2.00 -19.47 -23.17
CA VAL A 9 0.86 -18.69 -22.67
C VAL A 9 1.44 -17.54 -21.87
N PHE A 10 1.58 -16.39 -22.52
CA PHE A 10 2.07 -15.17 -21.90
C PHE A 10 1.09 -14.69 -20.83
N ALA A 11 1.61 -14.49 -19.63
CA ALA A 11 0.96 -13.76 -18.56
C ALA A 11 0.51 -12.39 -19.09
N GLN A 12 -0.74 -12.04 -18.82
CA GLN A 12 -1.34 -10.77 -19.17
C GLN A 12 -0.69 -9.69 -18.29
N LEU A 13 0.38 -9.10 -18.81
CA LEU A 13 1.05 -7.96 -18.20
C LEU A 13 0.09 -6.76 -18.31
N PHE A 14 -0.42 -6.29 -17.17
CA PHE A 14 -1.18 -5.05 -17.11
C PHE A 14 -0.24 -3.88 -17.43
N VAL A 15 -0.23 -3.45 -18.68
CA VAL A 15 0.34 -2.15 -19.06
C VAL A 15 -0.69 -1.08 -18.69
N VAL A 16 -0.47 -0.41 -17.57
CA VAL A 16 -1.20 0.83 -17.24
C VAL A 16 -0.56 1.96 -18.05
N THR A 17 -1.05 2.20 -19.26
CA THR A 17 -0.71 3.44 -19.99
C THR A 17 -1.49 4.59 -19.37
N ILE A 18 -0.81 5.45 -18.61
CA ILE A 18 -1.32 6.76 -18.20
C ILE A 18 -1.17 7.68 -19.40
N ARG A 19 -2.28 7.97 -20.09
CA ARG A 19 -2.35 9.01 -21.12
C ARG A 19 -3.43 9.99 -20.71
N ASP A 20 -3.03 11.24 -20.49
CA ASP A 20 -3.85 12.43 -20.27
C ASP A 20 -4.94 12.31 -19.17
N GLY A 21 -4.49 12.35 -17.92
CA GLY A 21 -5.24 13.02 -16.84
C GLY A 21 -6.57 12.41 -16.37
N GLY A 22 -6.89 11.16 -16.70
CA GLY A 22 -8.11 10.51 -16.20
C GLY A 22 -7.95 9.00 -15.98
N ILE A 23 -8.16 8.54 -14.75
CA ILE A 23 -8.32 7.10 -14.45
C ILE A 23 -9.74 6.70 -14.88
N VAL A 24 -9.88 6.14 -16.07
CA VAL A 24 -11.16 5.55 -16.52
C VAL A 24 -11.19 4.09 -16.08
N HIS A 25 -11.91 3.81 -14.98
CA HIS A 25 -12.29 2.44 -14.63
C HIS A 25 -13.35 1.95 -15.63
N GLY A 26 -12.92 1.25 -16.67
CA GLY A 26 -13.79 0.46 -17.54
C GLY A 26 -14.28 -0.80 -16.80
N LEU A 27 -15.34 -0.66 -16.01
CA LEU A 27 -16.03 -1.78 -15.37
C LEU A 27 -16.89 -2.50 -16.41
N LEU A 28 -16.44 -3.66 -16.90
CA LEU A 28 -17.29 -4.58 -17.66
C LEU A 28 -18.38 -5.13 -16.74
N LYS A 29 -19.60 -4.59 -16.85
CA LYS A 29 -20.80 -5.15 -16.25
C LYS A 29 -21.15 -6.48 -16.94
N PRO A 30 -21.28 -7.60 -16.22
CA PRO A 30 -21.99 -8.75 -16.76
C PRO A 30 -23.49 -8.44 -16.84
N ILE A 31 -24.05 -8.84 -17.97
CA ILE A 31 -25.45 -8.68 -18.37
C ILE A 31 -26.37 -9.48 -17.44
N SER A 32 -27.50 -8.85 -17.13
CA SER A 32 -28.58 -9.27 -16.24
C SER A 32 -29.27 -10.59 -16.62
N ALA A 33 -29.70 -11.33 -15.60
CA ALA A 33 -30.88 -12.20 -15.68
C ALA A 33 -31.84 -11.90 -14.51
N ASN A 34 -32.76 -10.98 -14.77
CA ASN A 34 -34.21 -11.06 -14.50
C ASN A 34 -34.70 -11.94 -13.33
N ARG A 35 -35.29 -11.31 -12.29
CA ARG A 35 -36.59 -11.71 -11.73
C ARG A 35 -37.19 -10.57 -10.90
N ARG A 36 -38.34 -10.09 -11.38
CA ARG A 36 -39.30 -9.25 -10.64
C ARG A 36 -40.01 -10.13 -9.59
N CYS A 37 -40.29 -9.57 -8.42
CA CYS A 37 -41.60 -9.76 -7.78
C CYS A 37 -41.93 -8.56 -6.90
N CYS A 38 -43.17 -8.11 -7.05
CA CYS A 38 -43.74 -6.89 -6.52
C CYS A 38 -44.29 -7.05 -5.10
N THR A 39 -44.79 -5.93 -4.56
CA THR A 39 -45.74 -5.74 -3.45
C THR A 39 -45.10 -5.69 -2.05
N LEU A 40 -45.54 -4.88 -1.09
CA LEU A 40 -46.76 -4.08 -0.97
C LEU A 40 -46.50 -2.89 0.00
N SER A 41 -47.15 -1.78 -0.30
CA SER A 41 -47.36 -0.61 0.55
C SER A 41 -48.01 -0.97 1.90
N THR A 42 -47.61 -0.29 2.97
CA THR A 42 -48.58 0.24 3.96
C THR A 42 -48.01 1.43 4.72
N ALA A 43 -48.63 2.58 4.49
CA ALA A 43 -48.44 3.80 5.25
C ALA A 43 -49.04 3.67 6.66
N ARG A 44 -48.38 4.23 7.67
CA ARG A 44 -49.07 4.64 8.91
C ARG A 44 -48.47 5.93 9.49
N ARG A 45 -49.23 7.00 9.30
CA ARG A 45 -49.19 8.25 10.08
C ARG A 45 -49.33 7.94 11.56
N SER A 46 -48.47 8.51 12.40
CA SER A 46 -48.83 8.80 13.79
C SER A 46 -48.24 10.13 14.22
N SER A 47 -49.18 11.05 14.48
CA SER A 47 -48.99 12.36 15.10
C SER A 47 -48.41 12.21 16.51
N ARG A 48 -47.41 13.02 16.88
CA ARG A 48 -47.10 13.26 18.29
C ARG A 48 -46.67 14.70 18.53
N LYS A 49 -47.40 15.31 19.47
CA LYS A 49 -47.29 16.68 19.97
C LYS A 49 -45.92 16.93 20.58
N THR A 50 -45.29 18.03 20.17
CA THR A 50 -44.11 18.61 20.80
C THR A 50 -44.57 19.45 21.99
N THR A 51 -44.18 19.06 23.19
CA THR A 51 -44.25 19.91 24.39
C THR A 51 -42.88 20.52 24.58
N THR A 52 -42.80 21.84 24.41
CA THR A 52 -41.67 22.70 24.77
C THR A 52 -41.51 22.73 26.29
N VAL A 53 -40.30 22.41 26.76
CA VAL A 53 -39.85 22.72 28.13
C VAL A 53 -38.53 23.45 27.99
N ASP A 54 -38.55 24.73 28.33
CA ASP A 54 -37.37 25.58 28.48
C ASP A 54 -36.64 25.21 29.77
N ILE A 55 -35.32 25.03 29.70
CA ILE A 55 -34.42 25.07 30.86
C ILE A 55 -33.25 25.99 30.51
N PRO A 56 -33.02 27.07 31.29
CA PRO A 56 -31.92 27.99 31.08
C PRO A 56 -30.67 27.57 31.87
N GLY A 57 -29.51 27.83 31.27
CA GLY A 57 -28.27 28.13 31.99
C GLY A 57 -27.40 26.94 32.39
N CYS A 58 -26.26 26.81 31.72
CA CYS A 58 -24.98 26.59 32.38
C CYS A 58 -23.85 27.05 31.44
N ASN A 59 -23.20 28.13 31.83
CA ASN A 59 -21.87 28.51 31.38
C ASN A 59 -20.88 27.48 31.93
N GLU A 60 -20.11 26.83 31.07
CA GLU A 60 -18.80 26.31 31.48
C GLU A 60 -17.86 26.36 30.29
N GLN A 61 -16.85 27.22 30.41
CA GLN A 61 -15.71 27.30 29.52
C GLN A 61 -14.94 25.99 29.60
N VAL A 62 -14.92 25.22 28.51
CA VAL A 62 -14.01 24.09 28.37
C VAL A 62 -13.16 24.33 27.13
N ALA A 63 -11.86 24.34 27.40
CA ALA A 63 -10.79 24.73 26.52
C ALA A 63 -10.67 23.87 25.25
N ASP A 64 -10.35 24.56 24.17
CA ASP A 64 -9.95 24.02 22.87
C ASP A 64 -8.81 23.01 22.98
N THR A 65 -9.10 21.75 22.66
CA THR A 65 -8.11 20.73 22.29
C THR A 65 -8.72 19.75 21.28
N VAL A 66 -9.33 20.24 20.19
CA VAL A 66 -9.83 19.39 19.10
C VAL A 66 -9.41 19.95 17.74
N ASP A 67 -8.10 20.08 17.52
CA ASP A 67 -7.55 20.40 16.18
C ASP A 67 -6.26 19.63 15.83
N SER A 68 -5.80 18.72 16.70
CA SER A 68 -4.51 18.03 16.52
C SER A 68 -4.56 16.75 15.68
N GLN A 69 -5.74 16.23 15.32
CA GLN A 69 -5.85 14.92 14.67
C GLN A 69 -6.02 14.98 13.14
N GLU A 70 -6.71 15.99 12.60
CA GLU A 70 -6.79 16.21 11.15
C GLU A 70 -5.43 16.61 10.56
N CYS A 71 -4.63 17.37 11.32
CA CYS A 71 -3.28 17.80 10.94
C CYS A 71 -2.27 16.64 10.81
N ARG A 72 -2.45 15.52 11.54
CA ARG A 72 -1.54 14.36 11.41
C ARG A 72 -1.80 13.54 10.13
N SER A 73 -3.02 13.55 9.59
CA SER A 73 -3.34 12.82 8.35
C SER A 73 -2.85 13.55 7.10
N THR A 74 -2.86 14.89 7.11
CA THR A 74 -2.35 15.75 6.04
C THR A 74 -0.83 15.82 6.02
N VAL A 75 -0.17 15.88 7.18
CA VAL A 75 1.30 15.79 7.28
C VAL A 75 1.82 14.43 6.79
N ARG A 76 1.09 13.32 7.03
CA ARG A 76 1.43 11.99 6.49
C ARG A 76 1.29 11.88 4.97
N ARG A 77 0.34 12.61 4.35
CA ARG A 77 0.23 12.66 2.89
C ARG A 77 1.34 13.51 2.25
N GLN A 78 1.75 14.58 2.92
CA GLN A 78 2.85 15.44 2.46
C GLN A 78 4.22 14.76 2.59
N SER A 79 4.45 13.92 3.59
CA SER A 79 5.71 13.17 3.70
C SER A 79 5.85 12.08 2.63
N ILE A 80 4.76 11.43 2.22
CA ILE A 80 4.78 10.45 1.11
C ILE A 80 5.09 11.13 -0.23
N LEU A 81 4.56 12.34 -0.46
CA LEU A 81 4.91 13.14 -1.66
C LEU A 81 6.36 13.62 -1.65
N ALA A 82 6.93 13.93 -0.49
CA ALA A 82 8.34 14.32 -0.35
C ALA A 82 9.32 13.14 -0.55
N ILE A 83 8.93 11.91 -0.19
CA ILE A 83 9.72 10.71 -0.49
C ILE A 83 9.67 10.41 -2.00
N GLY A 84 8.53 10.65 -2.65
CA GLY A 84 8.40 10.57 -4.11
C GLY A 84 9.31 11.54 -4.87
N SER A 85 9.49 12.76 -4.38
CA SER A 85 10.41 13.74 -5.00
C SER A 85 11.88 13.47 -4.69
N ALA A 86 12.23 12.92 -3.52
CA ALA A 86 13.62 12.58 -3.19
C ALA A 86 14.15 11.36 -3.98
N VAL A 87 13.29 10.39 -4.30
CA VAL A 87 13.65 9.24 -5.15
C VAL A 87 13.93 9.67 -6.60
N ALA A 88 13.25 10.71 -7.09
CA ALA A 88 13.56 11.29 -8.39
C ALA A 88 14.94 11.97 -8.42
N THR A 89 15.47 12.43 -7.28
CA THR A 89 16.76 13.14 -7.20
C THR A 89 17.97 12.21 -7.11
N VAL A 90 17.84 11.01 -6.54
CA VAL A 90 18.99 10.06 -6.39
C VAL A 90 19.27 9.27 -7.68
N MET A 91 18.32 9.23 -8.62
CA MET A 91 18.52 8.69 -9.98
C MET A 91 18.97 9.78 -10.98
N GLY A 92 19.15 11.03 -10.53
CA GLY A 92 19.41 12.20 -11.37
C GLY A 92 20.88 12.63 -11.49
N SER A 93 21.83 11.70 -11.55
CA SER A 93 23.20 12.01 -11.99
C SER A 93 23.75 11.07 -13.07
N SER A 94 22.91 10.22 -13.66
CA SER A 94 23.08 9.89 -15.07
C SER A 94 22.57 11.11 -15.85
N GLU A 95 23.50 11.86 -16.45
CA GLU A 95 23.19 12.94 -17.38
C GLU A 95 22.27 12.41 -18.49
N CYS A 96 20.95 12.47 -18.29
CA CYS A 96 20.01 12.57 -19.40
C CYS A 96 20.30 13.93 -20.04
N ARG A 97 21.36 13.98 -20.85
CA ARG A 97 21.48 15.01 -21.87
C ARG A 97 20.16 14.95 -22.64
N PRO A 98 19.38 16.04 -22.66
CA PRO A 98 18.26 16.09 -23.58
C PRO A 98 18.83 15.75 -24.95
N ALA A 99 18.23 14.79 -25.65
CA ALA A 99 18.50 14.61 -27.07
C ALA A 99 18.12 15.93 -27.74
N SER A 100 19.08 16.85 -27.82
CA SER A 100 18.94 18.11 -28.50
C SER A 100 18.89 17.79 -29.98
N ALA A 101 17.70 17.45 -30.46
CA ALA A 101 17.36 17.43 -31.88
C ALA A 101 17.60 18.80 -32.56
N TYR A 102 18.00 19.82 -31.79
CA TYR A 102 18.36 21.17 -32.22
C TYR A 102 19.83 21.55 -32.03
N ASP A 103 20.76 20.60 -31.87
CA ASP A 103 22.20 20.90 -32.04
C ASP A 103 22.70 20.60 -33.47
N ILE A 104 21.77 20.57 -34.44
CA ILE A 104 22.03 20.63 -35.88
C ILE A 104 22.18 22.08 -36.36
N GLY A 105 21.86 23.07 -35.52
CA GLY A 105 21.87 24.48 -35.87
C GLY A 105 22.92 25.30 -35.12
N ARG A 106 24.06 25.56 -35.78
CA ARG A 106 25.12 26.53 -35.42
C ARG A 106 26.30 26.01 -34.59
N ARG A 107 26.95 24.97 -35.09
CA ARG A 107 28.39 25.09 -35.33
C ARG A 107 28.62 24.96 -36.82
N PHE A 108 28.46 26.07 -37.53
CA PHE A 108 29.16 26.22 -38.80
C PHE A 108 30.64 25.98 -38.48
N PRO A 109 31.34 25.06 -39.17
CA PRO A 109 32.78 25.03 -39.07
C PRO A 109 33.26 26.41 -39.51
N ALA A 110 33.93 27.13 -38.61
CA ALA A 110 34.54 28.44 -38.87
C ALA A 110 35.78 28.30 -39.77
N GLU A 111 35.75 27.37 -40.72
CA GLU A 111 36.85 27.02 -41.61
C GLU A 111 36.26 26.79 -43.00
N LEU A 112 35.76 27.87 -43.59
CA LEU A 112 35.51 27.99 -45.03
C LEU A 112 36.31 29.15 -45.65
N ASP A 113 37.31 29.67 -44.92
CA ASP A 113 38.41 30.44 -45.52
C ASP A 113 39.54 29.48 -45.91
N ALA A 114 39.29 28.72 -46.96
CA ALA A 114 40.32 27.97 -47.67
C ALA A 114 41.00 28.90 -48.67
N SER A 115 42.01 29.65 -48.20
CA SER A 115 43.05 30.18 -49.07
C SER A 115 44.42 29.98 -48.44
N ASP A 116 44.78 28.73 -48.13
CA ASP A 116 46.19 28.37 -48.24
C ASP A 116 46.34 26.89 -48.60
N ASN A 117 47.00 26.71 -49.74
CA ASN A 117 47.09 25.51 -50.51
C ASN A 117 48.35 24.75 -50.07
N ASP A 118 48.34 24.24 -48.83
CA ASP A 118 49.44 23.41 -48.33
C ASP A 118 48.91 22.07 -47.79
N GLY A 119 49.28 20.99 -48.47
CA GLY A 119 48.71 19.64 -48.36
C GLY A 119 48.98 18.91 -47.04
N THR A 120 49.35 19.61 -45.98
CA THR A 120 49.72 19.06 -44.67
C THR A 120 48.61 19.19 -43.61
N PHE A 121 47.53 19.92 -43.89
CA PHE A 121 46.44 20.16 -42.91
C PHE A 121 45.43 19.02 -42.78
N ILE A 122 45.29 18.16 -43.80
CA ILE A 122 44.28 17.08 -43.81
C ILE A 122 44.59 15.98 -42.78
N ASP A 123 45.87 15.69 -42.53
CA ASP A 123 46.30 14.64 -41.59
C ASP A 123 45.98 14.96 -40.12
N GLY A 124 46.01 16.24 -39.74
CA GLY A 124 45.73 16.65 -38.36
C GLY A 124 44.26 16.46 -37.95
N ARG A 125 43.34 16.60 -38.91
CA ARG A 125 41.90 16.51 -38.65
C ARG A 125 41.41 15.06 -38.56
N GLN A 126 42.01 14.17 -39.36
CA GLN A 126 41.74 12.72 -39.26
C GLN A 126 42.18 12.17 -37.91
N ARG A 127 43.38 12.53 -37.43
CA ARG A 127 43.85 12.10 -36.10
C ARG A 127 42.96 12.57 -34.96
N LYS A 128 42.35 13.76 -35.08
CA LYS A 128 41.45 14.29 -34.04
C LYS A 128 40.09 13.58 -34.05
N LEU A 129 39.59 13.17 -35.22
CA LEU A 129 38.36 12.37 -35.32
C LEU A 129 38.59 10.94 -34.82
N GLU A 130 39.73 10.33 -35.13
CA GLU A 130 40.13 9.02 -34.60
C GLU A 130 40.28 9.07 -33.08
N GLN A 131 40.93 10.10 -32.53
CA GLN A 131 41.03 10.27 -31.07
C GLN A 131 39.68 10.49 -30.38
N LEU A 132 38.74 11.18 -31.02
CA LEU A 132 37.39 11.35 -30.47
C LEU A 132 36.58 10.05 -30.56
N GLN A 133 36.74 9.29 -31.64
CA GLN A 133 36.10 7.98 -31.79
C GLN A 133 36.67 6.95 -30.79
N GLU A 134 37.97 6.96 -30.55
CA GLU A 134 38.61 6.17 -29.50
C GLU A 134 38.22 6.64 -28.09
N GLN A 135 38.06 7.96 -27.87
CA GLN A 135 37.55 8.48 -26.62
C GLN A 135 36.10 8.09 -26.38
N ASP A 136 35.22 8.11 -27.38
CA ASP A 136 33.83 7.68 -27.22
C ASP A 136 33.76 6.17 -26.94
N LEU A 137 34.58 5.36 -27.62
CA LEU A 137 34.73 3.93 -27.33
C LEU A 137 35.29 3.65 -25.92
N GLN A 138 36.18 4.50 -25.40
CA GLN A 138 36.71 4.37 -24.03
C GLN A 138 35.77 4.95 -22.96
N ARG A 139 35.01 5.99 -23.28
CA ARG A 139 34.05 6.66 -22.39
C ARG A 139 32.79 5.81 -22.21
N ASP A 140 32.49 4.94 -23.18
CA ASP A 140 31.54 3.83 -23.08
C ASP A 140 32.10 2.61 -22.31
N SER A 141 33.02 2.82 -21.38
CA SER A 141 33.28 1.85 -20.30
C SER A 141 32.51 2.26 -19.03
N PRO A 142 31.16 2.27 -19.03
CA PRO A 142 30.41 2.50 -17.81
C PRO A 142 30.76 1.35 -16.87
N LEU A 143 31.49 1.67 -15.80
CA LEU A 143 31.76 0.80 -14.66
C LEU A 143 31.78 -0.69 -15.05
N VAL A 144 32.85 -1.13 -15.72
CA VAL A 144 33.06 -2.56 -16.03
C VAL A 144 33.30 -3.29 -14.72
N LEU A 145 32.22 -3.50 -13.97
CA LEU A 145 32.10 -4.29 -12.75
C LEU A 145 32.20 -5.78 -13.10
N GLY A 146 33.10 -6.16 -14.03
CA GLY A 146 33.33 -7.49 -14.56
C GLY A 146 32.19 -8.52 -14.36
N PRO A 147 32.47 -9.72 -13.82
CA PRO A 147 31.45 -10.73 -13.54
C PRO A 147 30.51 -10.35 -12.37
N LEU A 148 30.91 -9.41 -11.52
CA LEU A 148 30.12 -8.94 -10.37
C LEU A 148 28.86 -8.18 -10.80
N SER A 149 28.90 -7.48 -11.94
CA SER A 149 27.76 -6.76 -12.51
C SER A 149 26.54 -7.67 -12.73
N LYS A 150 26.77 -8.91 -13.16
CA LYS A 150 25.70 -9.92 -13.32
C LYS A 150 25.05 -10.29 -11.99
N LEU A 151 25.89 -10.57 -10.97
CA LEU A 151 25.42 -10.93 -9.64
C LEU A 151 24.65 -9.77 -9.00
N LEU A 152 25.12 -8.54 -9.18
CA LEU A 152 24.47 -7.33 -8.68
C LEU A 152 23.13 -7.10 -9.38
N SER A 153 23.07 -7.14 -10.71
CA SER A 153 21.83 -6.97 -11.46
C SER A 153 20.79 -8.02 -11.10
N SER A 154 21.20 -9.30 -11.07
CA SER A 154 20.32 -10.40 -10.68
C SER A 154 19.85 -10.30 -9.22
N GLY A 155 20.73 -9.91 -8.30
CA GLY A 155 20.38 -9.69 -6.90
C GLY A 155 19.42 -8.51 -6.69
N LEU A 156 19.59 -7.42 -7.46
CA LEU A 156 18.67 -6.29 -7.47
C LEU A 156 17.30 -6.69 -8.02
N TRP A 157 17.24 -7.45 -9.11
CA TRP A 157 15.99 -7.99 -9.63
C TRP A 157 15.30 -8.93 -8.63
N GLY A 158 16.05 -9.83 -7.99
CA GLY A 158 15.50 -10.71 -6.96
C GLY A 158 14.91 -9.94 -5.79
N SER A 159 15.62 -8.89 -5.34
CA SER A 159 15.16 -8.00 -4.27
C SER A 159 13.94 -7.18 -4.70
N ALA A 160 13.94 -6.67 -5.93
CA ALA A 160 12.81 -5.92 -6.49
C ALA A 160 11.56 -6.80 -6.56
N LEU A 161 11.69 -8.03 -7.07
CA LEU A 161 10.59 -9.00 -7.13
C LEU A 161 10.06 -9.36 -5.74
N TRP A 162 10.94 -9.50 -4.74
CA TRP A 162 10.56 -9.74 -3.35
C TRP A 162 9.65 -8.63 -2.81
N PHE A 163 10.03 -7.36 -2.99
CA PHE A 163 9.20 -6.24 -2.54
C PHE A 163 7.94 -6.04 -3.39
N LEU A 164 8.01 -6.21 -4.70
CA LEU A 164 6.87 -6.09 -5.60
C LEU A 164 5.78 -7.11 -5.27
N LEU A 165 6.16 -8.36 -4.98
CA LEU A 165 5.22 -9.41 -4.55
C LEU A 165 4.75 -9.27 -3.09
N GLY A 166 5.35 -8.35 -2.33
CA GLY A 166 5.06 -8.14 -0.91
C GLY A 166 5.94 -9.00 -0.02
N SER A 167 6.73 -8.36 0.84
CA SER A 167 7.69 -9.08 1.68
C SER A 167 7.00 -9.96 2.73
N ARG A 168 5.82 -9.52 3.19
CA ARG A 168 5.04 -10.20 4.24
C ARG A 168 3.89 -11.03 3.70
N SER A 169 3.24 -10.53 2.65
CA SER A 169 2.03 -11.11 2.02
C SER A 169 2.31 -11.88 0.73
N ASN A 170 3.55 -12.31 0.52
CA ASN A 170 3.98 -12.96 -0.71
C ASN A 170 3.13 -14.21 -1.05
N PRO A 171 2.49 -14.27 -2.23
CA PRO A 171 1.67 -15.41 -2.63
C PRO A 171 2.46 -16.70 -2.84
N LEU A 172 3.79 -16.63 -2.99
CA LEU A 172 4.65 -17.81 -3.15
C LEU A 172 5.04 -18.46 -1.81
N VAL A 173 4.93 -17.73 -0.70
CA VAL A 173 5.42 -18.23 0.60
C VAL A 173 4.63 -19.45 1.07
N THR A 174 3.30 -19.35 1.13
CA THR A 174 2.44 -20.43 1.60
C THR A 174 2.55 -21.72 0.77
N PRO A 175 2.44 -21.69 -0.58
CA PRO A 175 2.56 -22.92 -1.37
C PRO A 175 3.96 -23.54 -1.27
N LEU A 176 5.02 -22.71 -1.25
CA LEU A 176 6.39 -23.23 -1.10
C LEU A 176 6.60 -23.85 0.29
N ALA A 177 6.06 -23.23 1.34
CA ALA A 177 6.14 -23.75 2.69
C ALA A 177 5.40 -25.08 2.85
N ASN A 178 4.22 -25.22 2.25
CA ASN A 178 3.43 -26.46 2.26
C ASN A 178 4.12 -27.62 1.51
N VAL A 179 5.04 -27.33 0.59
CA VAL A 179 5.85 -28.36 -0.08
C VAL A 179 7.02 -28.82 0.80
N LEU A 180 7.63 -27.90 1.55
CA LEU A 180 8.86 -28.18 2.31
C LEU A 180 8.61 -28.63 3.76
N TYR A 181 7.50 -28.19 4.36
CA TYR A 181 7.16 -28.45 5.76
C TYR A 181 5.80 -29.12 5.85
N ARG A 182 5.60 -29.86 6.95
CA ARG A 182 4.29 -30.39 7.30
C ARG A 182 3.56 -29.43 8.23
N GLU A 183 2.29 -29.19 7.93
CA GLU A 183 1.42 -28.27 8.67
C GLU A 183 1.22 -28.66 10.14
N ASP A 184 1.19 -29.96 10.44
CA ASP A 184 1.01 -30.50 11.80
C ASP A 184 2.19 -30.20 12.75
N GLN A 185 3.37 -29.89 12.20
CA GLN A 185 4.58 -29.67 12.97
C GLN A 185 4.93 -28.19 13.17
N GLN A 186 4.29 -27.27 12.42
CA GLN A 186 4.73 -25.88 12.30
C GLN A 186 3.55 -24.92 12.47
N GLU A 187 3.46 -24.29 13.64
CA GLU A 187 2.36 -23.37 14.00
C GLU A 187 2.26 -22.17 13.03
N TRP A 188 3.39 -21.54 12.68
CA TRP A 188 3.41 -20.41 11.74
C TRP A 188 2.87 -20.76 10.35
N LEU A 189 3.00 -22.03 9.92
CA LEU A 189 2.49 -22.50 8.64
C LEU A 189 0.98 -22.68 8.68
N LYS A 190 0.48 -23.27 9.78
CA LYS A 190 -0.95 -23.37 10.06
C LYS A 190 -1.60 -21.98 10.06
N ASP A 191 -1.01 -21.01 10.76
CA ASP A 191 -1.49 -19.63 10.76
C ASP A 191 -1.58 -19.03 9.36
N ARG A 192 -0.57 -19.25 8.52
CA ARG A 192 -0.58 -18.76 7.13
C ARG A 192 -1.60 -19.46 6.25
N ASN A 193 -1.85 -20.75 6.46
CA ASN A 193 -2.90 -21.50 5.78
C ASN A 193 -4.30 -21.03 6.21
N ASP A 194 -4.46 -20.67 7.48
CA ASP A 194 -5.67 -20.05 8.04
C ASP A 194 -5.85 -18.59 7.59
N GLY A 195 -4.88 -18.03 6.85
CA GLY A 195 -4.92 -16.66 6.35
C GLY A 195 -4.43 -15.61 7.35
N LEU A 196 -3.97 -16.03 8.52
CA LEU A 196 -3.39 -15.21 9.57
C LEU A 196 -1.91 -14.89 9.31
N PHE A 197 -1.37 -13.97 10.09
CA PHE A 197 0.07 -13.67 10.08
C PHE A 197 0.82 -14.63 11.01
N GLY A 198 1.66 -15.47 10.40
CA GLY A 198 2.66 -16.28 11.09
C GLY A 198 4.08 -15.80 10.78
N ASP A 199 4.91 -15.71 11.81
CA ASP A 199 6.33 -15.35 11.70
C ASP A 199 7.11 -16.43 10.95
N ILE A 200 7.84 -16.00 9.92
CA ILE A 200 8.58 -16.93 9.07
C ILE A 200 9.90 -17.31 9.74
N PRO A 201 10.20 -18.61 9.93
CA PRO A 201 11.46 -19.02 10.52
C PRO A 201 12.64 -18.68 9.60
N LEU A 202 13.76 -18.25 10.19
CA LEU A 202 14.96 -17.82 9.47
C LEU A 202 15.47 -18.83 8.42
N PRO A 203 15.49 -20.16 8.67
CA PRO A 203 15.88 -21.13 7.64
C PRO A 203 15.03 -21.06 6.37
N PHE A 204 13.72 -20.84 6.50
CA PHE A 204 12.84 -20.72 5.34
C PHE A 204 13.01 -19.37 4.63
N LEU A 205 13.32 -18.28 5.37
CA LEU A 205 13.72 -17.01 4.76
C LEU A 205 14.96 -17.15 3.88
N LEU A 206 15.94 -17.98 4.26
CA LEU A 206 17.11 -18.26 3.42
C LEU A 206 16.73 -19.02 2.15
N VAL A 207 15.83 -20.01 2.25
CA VAL A 207 15.30 -20.72 1.07
C VAL A 207 14.58 -19.76 0.14
N LEU A 208 13.72 -18.89 0.67
CA LEU A 208 13.07 -17.84 -0.11
C LEU A 208 14.08 -16.91 -0.78
N ALA A 209 15.11 -16.46 -0.05
CA ALA A 209 16.15 -15.62 -0.62
C ALA A 209 16.84 -16.29 -1.82
N VAL A 210 17.15 -17.59 -1.73
CA VAL A 210 17.71 -18.36 -2.85
C VAL A 210 16.74 -18.42 -4.03
N VAL A 211 15.45 -18.68 -3.78
CA VAL A 211 14.41 -18.70 -4.82
C VAL A 211 14.29 -17.33 -5.51
N PHE A 212 14.26 -16.24 -4.74
CA PHE A 212 14.17 -14.89 -5.29
C PHE A 212 15.42 -14.47 -6.06
N VAL A 213 16.61 -14.88 -5.61
CA VAL A 213 17.84 -14.69 -6.39
C VAL A 213 17.77 -15.47 -7.71
N ALA A 214 17.30 -16.72 -7.71
CA ALA A 214 17.13 -17.51 -8.93
C ALA A 214 16.12 -16.88 -9.90
N LEU A 215 14.98 -16.39 -9.40
CA LEU A 215 14.02 -15.60 -10.18
C LEU A 215 14.64 -14.30 -10.70
N GLY A 216 15.50 -13.66 -9.89
CA GLY A 216 16.26 -12.48 -10.27
C GLY A 216 17.21 -12.73 -11.45
N PHE A 217 17.91 -13.87 -11.48
CA PHE A 217 18.70 -14.29 -12.65
C PHE A 217 17.84 -14.48 -13.90
N GLY A 218 16.65 -15.09 -13.75
CA GLY A 218 15.72 -15.27 -14.85
C GLY A 218 15.21 -13.93 -15.41
N ALA A 219 14.83 -13.01 -14.52
CA ALA A 219 14.38 -11.67 -14.88
C ALA A 219 15.51 -10.85 -15.55
N ASP A 220 16.73 -10.89 -14.99
CA ASP A 220 17.89 -10.21 -15.56
C ASP A 220 18.20 -10.74 -16.97
N ALA A 221 18.25 -12.07 -17.15
CA ALA A 221 18.49 -12.68 -18.46
C ALA A 221 17.40 -12.30 -19.48
N MET A 222 16.13 -12.25 -19.05
CA MET A 222 15.01 -11.84 -19.90
C MET A 222 15.13 -10.37 -20.32
N ILE A 223 15.41 -9.46 -19.39
CA ILE A 223 15.55 -8.03 -19.71
C ILE A 223 16.77 -7.78 -20.59
N VAL A 224 17.90 -8.44 -20.34
CA VAL A 224 19.10 -8.36 -21.18
C VAL A 224 18.82 -8.88 -22.60
N ALA A 225 18.03 -9.95 -22.74
CA ALA A 225 17.63 -10.44 -24.06
C ALA A 225 16.71 -9.45 -24.79
N LEU A 226 15.85 -8.72 -24.06
CA LEU A 226 14.96 -7.70 -24.62
C LEU A 226 15.68 -6.38 -24.93
N SER A 227 16.77 -6.06 -24.22
CA SER A 227 17.60 -4.87 -24.45
C SER A 227 18.75 -5.10 -25.43
N GLU A 228 18.62 -6.10 -26.33
CA GLU A 228 19.63 -6.44 -27.34
C GLU A 228 21.02 -6.76 -26.75
N GLY A 229 21.07 -7.18 -25.49
CA GLY A 229 22.30 -7.49 -24.77
C GLY A 229 22.84 -6.37 -23.88
N ASP A 230 22.21 -5.19 -23.85
CA ASP A 230 22.65 -4.09 -22.99
C ASP A 230 22.30 -4.35 -21.52
N ARG A 231 23.32 -4.60 -20.71
CA ARG A 231 23.19 -4.86 -19.28
C ARG A 231 23.02 -3.61 -18.43
N ASN A 232 23.46 -2.46 -18.91
CA ASN A 232 23.32 -1.21 -18.16
C ASN A 232 21.84 -0.87 -18.02
N ILE A 233 21.06 -1.09 -19.08
CA ILE A 233 19.61 -0.94 -19.06
C ILE A 233 18.98 -1.88 -18.03
N SER A 234 19.37 -3.17 -18.00
CA SER A 234 18.84 -4.12 -17.01
C SER A 234 19.14 -3.68 -15.58
N LEU A 235 20.39 -3.26 -15.31
CA LEU A 235 20.81 -2.82 -13.98
C LEU A 235 20.06 -1.56 -13.51
N GLN A 236 19.92 -0.56 -14.39
CA GLN A 236 19.17 0.66 -14.10
C GLN A 236 17.69 0.35 -13.84
N LEU A 237 17.07 -0.50 -14.67
CA LEU A 237 15.68 -0.90 -14.52
C LEU A 237 15.45 -1.71 -13.23
N ALA A 238 16.40 -2.59 -12.87
CA ALA A 238 16.39 -3.31 -11.61
C ALA A 238 16.43 -2.36 -10.41
N GLY A 239 17.29 -1.34 -10.47
CA GLY A 239 17.40 -0.29 -9.44
C GLY A 239 16.10 0.50 -9.27
N VAL A 240 15.51 0.98 -10.36
CA VAL A 240 14.22 1.70 -10.32
C VAL A 240 13.10 0.80 -9.80
N SER A 241 13.08 -0.47 -10.21
CA SER A 241 12.09 -1.45 -9.77
C SER A 241 12.22 -1.76 -8.28
N LEU A 242 13.45 -1.84 -7.76
CA LEU A 242 13.73 -2.06 -6.35
C LEU A 242 13.19 -0.91 -5.49
N ILE A 243 13.47 0.34 -5.88
CA ILE A 243 12.99 1.51 -5.13
C ILE A 243 11.46 1.58 -5.18
N SER A 244 10.88 1.35 -6.36
CA SER A 244 9.42 1.34 -6.55
C SER A 244 8.76 0.23 -5.71
N GLY A 245 9.34 -0.98 -5.70
CA GLY A 245 8.90 -2.08 -4.85
C GLY A 245 9.00 -1.73 -3.36
N GLY A 246 10.10 -1.13 -2.93
CA GLY A 246 10.28 -0.68 -1.55
C GLY A 246 9.25 0.37 -1.13
N ALA A 247 8.95 1.35 -2.00
CA ALA A 247 7.91 2.34 -1.76
C ALA A 247 6.51 1.72 -1.67
N LEU A 248 6.20 0.75 -2.54
CA LEU A 248 4.95 -0.01 -2.47
C LEU A 248 4.83 -0.79 -1.16
N GLU A 249 5.91 -1.43 -0.70
CA GLU A 249 5.91 -2.16 0.57
C GLU A 249 5.67 -1.23 1.77
N LEU A 250 6.29 -0.04 1.79
CA LEU A 250 5.98 0.99 2.79
C LEU A 250 4.51 1.43 2.71
N GLY A 251 3.97 1.53 1.50
CA GLY A 251 2.55 1.79 1.26
C GLY A 251 1.64 0.73 1.88
N ARG A 252 1.95 -0.56 1.70
CA ARG A 252 1.20 -1.68 2.29
C ARG A 252 1.25 -1.68 3.82
N ILE A 253 2.40 -1.35 4.39
CA ILE A 253 2.56 -1.20 5.85
C ILE A 253 1.71 -0.03 6.34
N ALA A 254 1.73 1.10 5.62
CA ALA A 254 0.97 2.30 5.98
C ALA A 254 -0.55 2.13 5.82
N SER A 255 -1.01 1.33 4.85
CA SER A 255 -2.43 1.02 4.65
C SER A 255 -2.98 0.04 5.69
N GLY A 256 -2.13 -0.54 6.54
CA GLY A 256 -2.55 -1.54 7.50
C GLY A 256 -2.90 -2.88 6.85
N GLU A 257 -2.31 -3.22 5.70
CA GLU A 257 -2.50 -4.54 5.05
C GLU A 257 -1.81 -5.67 5.83
N LYS A 258 -1.36 -5.41 7.07
CA LYS A 258 -0.85 -6.43 7.96
C LYS A 258 -2.01 -7.38 8.29
N LYS A 259 -1.85 -8.65 7.89
CA LYS A 259 -2.73 -9.72 8.36
C LYS A 259 -2.69 -9.76 9.90
N PRO A 260 -3.83 -9.95 10.58
CA PRO A 260 -3.84 -10.08 12.03
C PRO A 260 -3.06 -11.33 12.44
N THR A 261 -2.37 -11.26 13.58
CA THR A 261 -1.83 -12.46 14.23
C THR A 261 -2.97 -13.31 14.80
N ARG A 262 -2.71 -14.57 15.15
CA ARG A 262 -3.70 -15.43 15.82
C ARG A 262 -4.20 -14.78 17.11
N GLU A 263 -3.29 -14.30 17.94
CA GLU A 263 -3.63 -13.59 19.18
C GLU A 263 -4.46 -12.32 18.95
N GLU A 264 -4.11 -11.52 17.93
CA GLU A 264 -4.89 -10.33 17.56
C GLU A 264 -6.30 -10.73 17.10
N SER A 265 -6.42 -11.78 16.28
CA SER A 265 -7.70 -12.31 15.79
C SER A 265 -8.58 -12.85 16.91
N ASP A 266 -8.03 -13.68 17.81
CA ASP A 266 -8.75 -14.27 18.94
C ASP A 266 -9.22 -13.17 19.91
N ARG A 267 -8.38 -12.14 20.13
CA ARG A 267 -8.74 -10.95 20.93
C ARG A 267 -9.88 -10.18 20.28
N ASP A 268 -9.82 -9.95 18.97
CA ASP A 268 -10.84 -9.20 18.24
C ASP A 268 -12.19 -9.95 18.20
N GLU A 269 -12.17 -11.29 18.11
CA GLU A 269 -13.35 -12.15 18.23
C GLU A 269 -13.98 -12.02 19.63
N LEU A 270 -13.18 -12.17 20.69
CA LEU A 270 -13.65 -12.01 22.07
C LEU A 270 -14.21 -10.62 22.34
N LEU A 271 -13.57 -9.57 21.82
CA LEU A 271 -14.06 -8.20 21.94
C LEU A 271 -15.39 -8.00 21.21
N THR A 272 -15.58 -8.66 20.07
CA THR A 272 -16.83 -8.62 19.31
C THR A 272 -17.96 -9.29 20.09
N GLU A 273 -17.71 -10.48 20.66
CA GLU A 273 -18.68 -11.19 21.50
C GLU A 273 -19.08 -10.37 22.74
N GLU A 274 -18.11 -9.77 23.43
CA GLU A 274 -18.39 -8.90 24.57
C GLU A 274 -19.15 -7.64 24.17
N PHE A 275 -18.84 -7.06 23.01
CA PHE A 275 -19.56 -5.91 22.50
C PHE A 275 -21.01 -6.27 22.15
N ASP A 276 -21.26 -7.46 21.59
CA ASP A 276 -22.62 -7.95 21.33
C ASP A 276 -23.42 -8.08 22.63
N ILE A 277 -22.84 -8.70 23.67
CA ILE A 277 -23.49 -8.82 24.99
C ILE A 277 -23.80 -7.44 25.59
N PHE A 278 -22.86 -6.50 25.49
CA PHE A 278 -23.08 -5.12 25.91
C PHE A 278 -24.22 -4.46 25.13
N ALA A 279 -24.20 -4.60 23.80
CA ALA A 279 -25.17 -3.98 22.91
C ALA A 279 -26.60 -4.48 23.20
N GLU A 280 -26.79 -5.78 23.39
CA GLU A 280 -28.08 -6.38 23.75
C GLU A 280 -28.65 -5.84 25.05
N LYS A 281 -27.79 -5.59 26.05
CA LYS A 281 -28.21 -5.18 27.40
C LYS A 281 -28.35 -3.66 27.56
N ARG A 282 -27.55 -2.88 26.83
CA ARG A 282 -27.39 -1.44 27.07
C ARG A 282 -27.84 -0.57 25.90
N LEU A 283 -27.87 -1.06 24.67
CA LEU A 283 -28.30 -0.28 23.52
C LEU A 283 -29.77 -0.58 23.21
N LEU A 284 -30.61 0.46 23.34
CA LEU A 284 -32.00 0.40 22.92
C LEU A 284 -32.13 0.98 21.51
N GLN A 285 -33.05 0.43 20.72
CA GLN A 285 -33.37 0.97 19.40
C GLN A 285 -34.08 2.34 19.52
N GLY A 286 -33.75 3.23 18.59
CA GLY A 286 -34.31 4.59 18.46
C GLY A 286 -33.49 5.69 19.16
N GLY A 287 -33.69 6.93 18.73
CA GLY A 287 -32.97 8.10 19.24
C GLY A 287 -31.63 8.35 18.52
N ASN A 288 -30.81 9.21 19.11
CA ASN A 288 -29.45 9.49 18.66
C ASN A 288 -28.50 9.34 19.86
N CYS A 289 -27.33 8.74 19.64
CA CYS A 289 -26.31 8.58 20.66
C CYS A 289 -24.96 9.08 20.14
N HIS A 290 -24.24 9.87 20.95
CA HIS A 290 -22.88 10.25 20.61
C HIS A 290 -21.93 9.07 20.86
N ARG A 291 -20.91 8.91 20.01
CA ARG A 291 -19.91 7.83 20.13
C ARG A 291 -19.25 7.77 21.52
N THR A 292 -18.92 8.92 22.10
CA THR A 292 -18.27 9.00 23.42
C THR A 292 -19.18 8.49 24.54
N ASP A 293 -20.50 8.61 24.41
CA ASP A 293 -21.42 8.08 25.41
C ASP A 293 -21.42 6.54 25.36
N VAL A 294 -21.37 5.96 24.17
CA VAL A 294 -21.28 4.50 24.01
C VAL A 294 -19.97 3.98 24.60
N VAL A 295 -18.84 4.64 24.31
CA VAL A 295 -17.53 4.29 24.87
C VAL A 295 -17.55 4.35 26.40
N ARG A 296 -18.08 5.44 26.99
CA ARG A 296 -18.20 5.58 28.45
C ARG A 296 -19.08 4.49 29.05
N SER A 297 -20.23 4.20 28.44
CA SER A 297 -21.12 3.14 28.91
C SER A 297 -20.51 1.75 28.78
N PHE A 298 -19.75 1.47 27.71
CA PHE A 298 -19.02 0.22 27.53
C PHE A 298 -17.97 0.02 28.62
N ARG A 299 -17.13 1.04 28.88
CA ARG A 299 -16.12 1.02 29.96
C ARG A 299 -16.73 0.94 31.37
N ARG A 300 -17.95 1.44 31.56
CA ARG A 300 -18.70 1.28 32.83
C ARG A 300 -19.24 -0.13 32.99
N TYR A 301 -19.70 -0.74 31.90
CA TYR A 301 -20.28 -2.08 31.89
C TYR A 301 -19.21 -3.17 32.11
N TYR A 302 -18.06 -3.06 31.45
CA TYR A 302 -16.91 -3.96 31.65
C TYR A 302 -15.82 -3.30 32.49
N ALA A 303 -15.76 -3.65 33.78
CA ALA A 303 -14.81 -3.05 34.73
C ALA A 303 -13.33 -3.20 34.31
N LYS A 304 -12.97 -4.27 33.60
CA LYS A 304 -11.61 -4.52 33.09
C LYS A 304 -11.12 -3.47 32.09
N TYR A 305 -12.02 -2.81 31.37
CA TYR A 305 -11.71 -1.75 30.40
C TYR A 305 -11.91 -0.34 30.97
N ARG A 306 -12.06 -0.19 32.29
CA ARG A 306 -12.30 1.13 32.90
C ARG A 306 -11.12 2.08 32.71
N GLN A 307 -9.89 1.57 32.79
CA GLN A 307 -8.67 2.33 32.52
C GLN A 307 -8.21 2.04 31.08
N PRO A 308 -7.93 3.07 30.26
CA PRO A 308 -7.42 2.87 28.90
C PRO A 308 -6.04 2.22 28.89
N ASP A 309 -5.21 2.54 29.90
CA ASP A 309 -3.82 2.12 30.00
C ASP A 309 -3.65 0.85 30.86
N ASN A 310 -4.69 0.02 30.99
CA ASN A 310 -4.59 -1.23 31.73
C ASN A 310 -3.59 -2.17 31.02
N PRO A 311 -2.49 -2.59 31.67
CA PRO A 311 -1.46 -3.41 31.03
C PRO A 311 -1.98 -4.80 30.62
N GLU A 312 -2.99 -5.33 31.31
CA GLU A 312 -3.53 -6.66 31.02
C GLU A 312 -4.47 -6.66 29.81
N CYS A 313 -5.18 -5.55 29.57
CA CYS A 313 -6.25 -5.43 28.59
C CYS A 313 -6.31 -4.01 28.03
N PRO A 314 -5.29 -3.56 27.29
CA PRO A 314 -5.31 -2.23 26.69
C PRO A 314 -6.40 -2.20 25.61
N LEU A 315 -7.35 -1.27 25.77
CA LEU A 315 -8.42 -1.05 24.81
C LEU A 315 -8.61 0.44 24.61
N SER A 316 -8.31 0.91 23.40
CA SER A 316 -8.41 2.31 23.02
C SER A 316 -9.86 2.70 22.73
N ASP A 317 -10.20 3.98 22.90
CA ASP A 317 -11.53 4.48 22.55
C ASP A 317 -11.83 4.27 21.07
N LEU A 318 -10.81 4.35 20.20
CA LEU A 318 -10.93 4.11 18.77
C LEU A 318 -11.35 2.67 18.45
N GLU A 319 -10.81 1.68 19.15
CA GLU A 319 -11.20 0.27 18.96
C GLU A 319 -12.67 0.06 19.35
N ILE A 320 -13.13 0.64 20.46
CA ILE A 320 -14.55 0.56 20.86
C ILE A 320 -15.45 1.24 19.83
N GLU A 321 -15.02 2.38 19.27
CA GLU A 321 -15.72 3.03 18.16
C GLU A 321 -15.77 2.16 16.90
N GLN A 322 -14.69 1.43 16.59
CA GLN A 322 -14.64 0.49 15.48
C GLN A 322 -15.58 -0.70 15.71
N LEU A 323 -15.61 -1.27 16.92
CA LEU A 323 -16.56 -2.31 17.31
C LEU A 323 -18.00 -1.83 17.10
N LEU A 324 -18.34 -0.63 17.56
CA LEU A 324 -19.66 -0.04 17.37
C LEU A 324 -20.01 0.13 15.88
N ARG A 325 -19.06 0.57 15.05
CA ARG A 325 -19.28 0.71 13.59
C ARG A 325 -19.46 -0.64 12.91
N ASN A 326 -18.64 -1.63 13.26
CA ASN A 326 -18.71 -2.98 12.70
C ASN A 326 -20.04 -3.65 13.08
N TRP A 327 -20.46 -3.49 14.34
CA TRP A 327 -21.75 -3.93 14.84
C TRP A 327 -22.94 -3.21 14.18
N GLY A 328 -22.83 -1.90 13.96
CA GLY A 328 -23.92 -1.08 13.43
C GLY A 328 -24.10 -1.16 11.91
N ARG A 329 -23.02 -1.36 11.15
CA ARG A 329 -23.05 -1.43 9.68
C ARG A 329 -24.06 -2.44 9.11
N PRO A 330 -24.12 -3.72 9.55
CA PRO A 330 -25.11 -4.67 9.04
C PRO A 330 -26.55 -4.31 9.44
N ARG A 331 -26.73 -3.46 10.46
CA ARG A 331 -28.03 -2.98 10.96
C ARG A 331 -28.47 -1.66 10.30
N GLY A 332 -27.67 -1.13 9.36
CA GLY A 332 -27.96 0.14 8.69
C GLY A 332 -27.77 1.37 9.57
N LEU A 333 -26.98 1.26 10.65
CA LEU A 333 -26.65 2.42 11.48
C LEU A 333 -25.58 3.26 10.77
N GLU A 334 -25.91 4.53 10.53
CA GLU A 334 -24.98 5.50 9.95
C GLU A 334 -24.44 6.43 11.04
N MET A 335 -23.17 6.78 10.93
CA MET A 335 -22.52 7.75 11.81
C MET A 335 -22.45 9.11 11.11
N SER A 336 -22.95 10.16 11.76
CA SER A 336 -22.81 11.53 11.28
C SER A 336 -21.36 12.02 11.38
N SER A 337 -21.02 13.08 10.63
CA SER A 337 -19.71 13.74 10.72
C SER A 337 -19.39 14.25 12.14
N ALA A 338 -20.42 14.59 12.93
CA ALA A 338 -20.28 15.02 14.31
C ALA A 338 -20.13 13.85 15.32
N GLY A 339 -20.04 12.60 14.85
CA GLY A 339 -19.84 11.43 15.70
C GLY A 339 -21.11 10.90 16.39
N PHE A 340 -22.29 11.26 15.89
CA PHE A 340 -23.57 10.74 16.38
C PHE A 340 -24.03 9.55 15.53
N PHE A 341 -24.50 8.49 16.19
CA PHE A 341 -25.16 7.36 15.56
C PHE A 341 -26.68 7.55 15.65
N SER A 342 -27.36 7.46 14.51
CA SER A 342 -28.82 7.52 14.44
C SER A 342 -29.44 6.15 14.71
N GLY A 343 -30.59 6.11 15.38
CA GLY A 343 -31.34 4.88 15.61
C GLY A 343 -30.90 4.07 16.84
N ILE A 344 -30.00 4.59 17.66
CA ILE A 344 -29.60 3.98 18.94
C ILE A 344 -29.64 4.99 20.09
N ARG A 345 -29.97 4.50 21.28
CA ARG A 345 -29.88 5.23 22.55
C ARG A 345 -29.37 4.32 23.66
N ILE A 346 -28.63 4.87 24.60
CA ILE A 346 -28.15 4.14 25.78
C ILE A 346 -29.28 4.02 26.81
N ASN A 347 -29.43 2.83 27.37
CA ASN A 347 -30.29 2.57 28.51
C ASN A 347 -29.66 3.15 29.80
N LYS A 348 -30.15 4.33 30.23
CA LYS A 348 -29.67 5.01 31.45
C LYS A 348 -30.11 4.31 32.74
N ASP A 349 -31.20 3.56 32.71
CA ASP A 349 -31.76 2.90 33.91
C ASP A 349 -30.86 1.77 34.41
N ALA A 350 -29.98 1.25 33.54
CA ALA A 350 -29.00 0.23 33.91
C ALA A 350 -27.74 0.82 34.59
N ASP A 351 -27.58 2.16 34.62
CA ASP A 351 -26.44 2.85 35.27
C ASP A 351 -26.68 3.18 36.76
N VAL A 352 -27.80 2.72 37.34
CA VAL A 352 -28.29 3.12 38.68
C VAL A 352 -27.41 2.68 39.86
N PHE A 353 -26.37 1.85 39.64
CA PHE A 353 -25.51 1.36 40.73
C PHE A 353 -24.32 2.27 41.12
N VAL A 354 -24.22 3.52 40.63
CA VAL A 354 -23.06 4.40 40.95
C VAL A 354 -23.39 5.57 41.89
N SER A 355 -24.65 5.83 42.25
CA SER A 355 -24.95 6.76 43.34
C SER A 355 -24.95 6.04 44.70
N ARG A 356 -23.77 5.59 45.15
CA ARG A 356 -23.52 5.49 46.60
C ARG A 356 -22.97 6.83 47.03
N ILE A 357 -23.86 7.61 47.65
CA ILE A 357 -23.58 8.84 48.40
C ILE A 357 -22.54 8.56 49.48
#